data_AF-A0A812KRQ3-F1
#
_entry.id   AF-A0A812KRQ3-F1
#
_cell.length_a   1.000
_cell.length_b   1.000
_cell.length_c   1.000
_cell.angle_alpha   90.00
_cell.angle_beta   90.00
_cell.angle_gamma   90.00
#
_symmetry.space_group_name_H-M   'P 1'
#
loop_
_entity.id
_entity.type
_entity.pdbx_description
1 polymer ?
#
loop_
_entity_poly.entity_id
_entity_poly.type
_entity_poly.pdbx_seq_one_letter_code
_entity_poly.pdbx_strand_id
1 'polypeptide(L)'
;EIFVSHAWTEDFGEFIQGLTRFAVSLTFRESPALPQDAAATHARGCSFFIHAFSDTMWSDDKGKSLEDLPVYETLAKSNIKTVLLSTGLDGSSLLRAWCCVELFLAKEFQRPVVLNTRLGPMQ
;
A
#
# COMPACT_ATOMS: atom_id res chain seq x y z
N GLU A 1 0.14 3.69 10.53
CA GLU A 1 -0.69 3.75 9.31
C GLU A 1 -0.04 2.94 8.20
N ILE A 2 -0.82 2.41 7.27
CA ILE A 2 -0.33 1.62 6.13
C ILE A 2 -0.59 2.43 4.85
N PHE A 3 0.48 2.73 4.10
CA PHE A 3 0.36 3.32 2.78
C PHE A 3 0.25 2.22 1.73
N VAL A 4 -0.64 2.37 0.76
CA VAL A 4 -0.91 1.36 -0.27
C VAL A 4 -0.51 1.89 -1.64
N SER A 5 0.54 1.30 -2.19
CA SER A 5 0.93 1.41 -3.60
C SER A 5 0.09 0.42 -4.40
N HIS A 6 -0.73 0.90 -5.34
CA HIS A 6 -1.62 0.04 -6.15
C HIS A 6 -1.82 0.62 -7.55
N ALA A 7 -2.06 -0.24 -8.55
CA ALA A 7 -2.40 0.17 -9.90
C ALA A 7 -3.91 0.20 -10.11
N TRP A 8 -4.47 1.35 -10.52
CA TRP A 8 -5.91 1.51 -10.81
C TRP A 8 -6.42 0.68 -12.00
N THR A 9 -5.50 0.12 -12.80
CA THR A 9 -5.82 -0.82 -13.87
C THR A 9 -6.13 -2.23 -13.33
N GLU A 10 -5.81 -2.52 -12.06
CA GLU A 10 -6.18 -3.78 -11.42
C GLU A 10 -7.68 -3.85 -11.14
N ASP A 11 -8.21 -5.06 -11.11
CA ASP A 11 -9.60 -5.29 -10.70
C ASP A 11 -9.82 -4.79 -9.27
N PHE A 12 -10.82 -3.93 -9.10
CA PHE A 12 -11.11 -3.30 -7.82
C PHE A 12 -11.53 -4.33 -6.75
N GLY A 13 -12.24 -5.39 -7.14
CA GLY A 13 -12.64 -6.47 -6.25
C GLY A 13 -11.44 -7.24 -5.71
N GLU A 14 -10.50 -7.60 -6.59
CA GLU A 14 -9.23 -8.23 -6.23
C GLU A 14 -8.39 -7.32 -5.32
N PHE A 15 -8.32 -6.02 -5.63
CA PHE A 15 -7.63 -5.04 -4.79
C PHE A 15 -8.19 -5.01 -3.36
N ILE A 16 -9.50 -4.86 -3.19
CA ILE A 16 -10.16 -4.81 -1.87
C ILE A 16 -9.99 -6.13 -1.10
N GLN A 17 -10.10 -7.27 -1.79
CA GLN A 17 -9.85 -8.57 -1.18
C GLN A 17 -8.40 -8.70 -0.72
N GLY A 18 -7.44 -8.23 -1.52
CA GLY A 18 -6.03 -8.18 -1.16
C GLY A 18 -5.78 -7.37 0.12
N LEU A 19 -6.38 -6.18 0.25
CA LEU A 19 -6.28 -5.37 1.47
C LEU A 19 -6.88 -6.07 2.69
N THR A 20 -8.02 -6.74 2.51
CA THR A 20 -8.69 -7.47 3.58
C THR A 20 -7.82 -8.63 4.08
N ARG A 21 -7.25 -9.42 3.16
CA ARG A 21 -6.33 -10.53 3.52
C ARG A 21 -5.10 -10.01 4.26
N PHE A 22 -4.54 -8.88 3.82
CA PHE A 22 -3.43 -8.24 4.51
C PHE A 22 -3.81 -7.80 5.94
N ALA A 23 -4.94 -7.13 6.13
CA ALA A 23 -5.40 -6.68 7.45
C ALA A 23 -5.57 -7.86 8.45
N VAL A 24 -6.11 -8.97 7.95
CA VAL A 24 -6.27 -10.20 8.73
C VAL A 24 -4.90 -10.81 9.06
N SER A 25 -4.00 -10.93 8.07
CA SER A 25 -2.64 -11.43 8.29
C SER A 25 -1.86 -10.59 9.29
N LEU A 26 -1.95 -9.26 9.19
CA LEU A 26 -1.31 -8.33 10.12
C LEU A 26 -1.83 -8.54 11.55
N THR A 27 -3.15 -8.68 11.72
CA THR A 27 -3.78 -8.92 13.02
C THR A 27 -3.29 -10.23 13.66
N PHE A 28 -3.25 -11.33 12.90
CA PHE A 28 -2.72 -12.60 13.42
C PHE A 28 -1.24 -12.51 13.80
N ARG A 29 -0.45 -11.70 13.09
CA ARG A 29 0.96 -11.49 13.43
C ARG A 29 1.14 -10.67 14.70
N GLU A 30 0.36 -9.60 14.86
CA GLU A 30 0.45 -8.70 16.02
C GLU A 30 -0.23 -9.28 17.27
N SER A 31 -1.17 -10.21 17.09
CA SER A 31 -1.96 -10.78 18.19
C SER A 31 -2.36 -12.24 17.89
N PRO A 32 -1.38 -13.17 17.89
CA PRO A 32 -1.60 -14.57 17.48
C PRO A 32 -2.52 -15.38 18.40
N ALA A 33 -2.73 -14.91 19.63
CA ALA A 33 -3.62 -15.54 20.60
C ALA A 33 -5.09 -15.10 20.47
N LEU A 34 -5.41 -14.16 19.58
CA LEU A 34 -6.79 -13.71 19.40
C LEU A 34 -7.66 -14.83 18.80
N PRO A 35 -8.86 -15.07 19.36
CA PRO A 35 -9.88 -15.87 18.70
C PRO A 35 -10.19 -15.33 17.30
N GLN A 36 -10.55 -16.21 16.37
CA GLN A 36 -10.77 -15.85 14.96
C GLN A 36 -11.77 -14.70 14.76
N ASP A 37 -12.85 -14.68 15.54
CA ASP A 37 -13.91 -13.66 15.45
C ASP A 37 -13.43 -12.29 15.95
N ALA A 38 -12.58 -12.29 16.98
CA ALA A 38 -11.93 -11.09 17.50
C ALA A 38 -10.86 -10.57 16.54
N ALA A 39 -10.10 -11.47 15.90
CA ALA A 39 -9.13 -11.11 14.87
C ALA A 39 -9.80 -10.46 13.65
N ALA A 40 -10.95 -10.98 13.20
CA ALA A 40 -11.71 -10.38 12.11
C ALA A 40 -12.21 -8.96 12.46
N THR A 41 -12.65 -8.76 13.71
CA THR A 41 -13.09 -7.45 14.21
C THR A 41 -11.93 -6.46 14.28
N HIS A 42 -10.77 -6.90 14.79
CA HIS A 42 -9.57 -6.08 14.87
C HIS A 42 -9.04 -5.71 13.48
N ALA A 43 -9.03 -6.65 12.53
CA ALA A 43 -8.64 -6.39 11.13
C ALA A 43 -9.50 -5.29 10.47
N ARG A 44 -10.80 -5.20 10.79
CA ARG A 44 -11.68 -4.12 10.31
C ARG A 44 -11.31 -2.74 10.83
N GLY A 45 -10.56 -2.66 11.93
CA GLY A 45 -10.00 -1.41 12.45
C GLY A 45 -8.76 -0.91 11.70
N CYS A 46 -8.22 -1.71 10.76
CA CYS A 46 -7.07 -1.29 9.96
C CYS A 46 -7.45 -0.13 9.04
N SER A 47 -6.66 0.93 9.09
CA SER A 47 -6.78 2.10 8.22
C SER A 47 -5.68 2.10 7.17
N PHE A 48 -6.08 2.31 5.92
CA PHE A 48 -5.21 2.35 4.75
C PHE A 48 -5.21 3.75 4.13
N PHE A 49 -4.02 4.22 3.77
CA PHE A 49 -3.84 5.41 2.95
C PHE A 49 -3.59 4.99 1.52
N ILE A 50 -4.45 5.41 0.60
CA ILE A 50 -4.37 5.08 -0.83
C ILE A 50 -4.35 6.41 -1.59
N HIS A 51 -3.34 6.60 -2.43
CA HIS A 51 -3.35 7.75 -3.34
C HIS A 51 -4.02 7.39 -4.66
N ALA A 52 -5.03 8.18 -5.02
CA ALA A 52 -5.65 8.14 -6.34
C ALA A 52 -4.93 9.11 -7.28
N PHE A 53 -3.80 8.69 -7.85
CA PHE A 53 -3.18 9.44 -8.94
C PHE A 53 -4.02 9.28 -10.21
N SER A 54 -4.36 10.38 -10.88
CA SER A 54 -4.77 10.29 -12.28
C SER A 54 -3.52 10.11 -13.14
N ASP A 55 -3.65 9.36 -14.23
CA ASP A 55 -2.56 9.25 -15.22
C ASP A 55 -2.26 10.58 -15.93
N THR A 56 -3.01 11.64 -15.66
CA THR A 56 -2.78 13.00 -16.18
C THR A 56 -2.06 13.90 -15.17
N MET A 57 -1.76 13.41 -13.96
CA MET A 57 -1.18 14.25 -12.91
C MET A 57 0.26 14.69 -13.21
N TRP A 58 0.92 14.12 -14.24
CA TRP A 58 2.21 14.57 -14.77
C TRP A 58 2.11 15.85 -15.63
N SER A 59 0.91 16.22 -16.11
CA SER A 59 0.70 17.41 -16.95
C SER A 59 0.23 18.63 -16.17
N ASP A 60 -0.24 18.43 -14.93
CA ASP A 60 -0.58 19.54 -14.05
C ASP A 60 0.72 20.09 -13.43
N ASP A 61 0.83 21.42 -13.32
CA ASP A 61 2.03 22.15 -12.86
C ASP A 61 2.39 21.90 -11.36
N LYS A 62 1.87 20.81 -10.79
CA LYS A 62 2.11 20.28 -9.44
C LYS A 62 3.13 19.14 -9.54
N GLY A 63 4.33 19.33 -8.97
CA GLY A 63 5.41 18.34 -9.07
C GLY A 63 6.67 18.89 -9.74
N LYS A 64 7.10 20.09 -9.37
CA LYS A 64 8.35 20.68 -9.92
C LYS A 64 9.58 20.04 -9.29
N SER A 65 9.42 19.46 -8.10
CA SER A 65 10.38 18.56 -7.47
C SER A 65 9.70 17.32 -6.87
N LEU A 66 10.48 16.35 -6.40
CA LEU A 66 9.96 15.13 -5.77
C LEU A 66 9.23 15.43 -4.46
N GLU A 67 9.67 16.47 -3.75
CA GLU A 67 9.11 16.91 -2.47
C GLU A 67 7.68 17.45 -2.60
N ASP A 68 7.33 17.95 -3.78
CA ASP A 68 5.98 18.44 -4.08
C ASP A 68 4.96 17.30 -4.28
N LEU A 69 5.43 16.05 -4.41
CA LEU A 69 4.57 14.92 -4.66
C LEU A 69 3.79 14.55 -3.38
N PRO A 70 2.46 14.33 -3.44
CA PRO A 70 1.69 13.91 -2.27
C PRO A 70 2.25 12.66 -1.59
N VAL A 71 2.80 11.71 -2.38
CA VAL A 71 3.46 10.51 -1.86
C VAL A 71 4.69 10.83 -1.01
N TYR A 72 5.47 11.85 -1.38
CA TYR A 72 6.64 12.27 -0.62
C TYR A 72 6.21 12.73 0.77
N GLU A 73 5.25 13.64 0.86
CA GLU A 73 4.72 14.10 2.15
C GLU A 73 4.17 12.95 2.99
N THR A 74 3.41 12.03 2.38
CA THR A 74 2.83 10.89 3.09
C THR A 74 3.92 9.95 3.64
N LEU A 75 4.92 9.60 2.83
CA LEU A 75 5.98 8.67 3.28
C LEU A 75 7.00 9.32 4.20
N ALA A 76 7.25 10.63 4.06
CA ALA A 76 8.08 11.42 4.95
C ALA A 76 7.47 11.51 6.37
N LYS A 77 6.14 11.47 6.51
CA LYS A 77 5.48 11.43 7.82
C LYS A 77 5.88 10.18 8.61
N SER A 78 6.19 10.37 9.89
CA SER A 78 6.70 9.33 10.80
C SER A 78 5.67 8.28 11.24
N ASN A 79 4.38 8.49 10.95
CA ASN A 79 3.29 7.60 11.36
C ASN A 79 3.00 6.47 10.33
N ILE A 80 3.54 6.55 9.11
CA ILE A 80 3.51 5.45 8.15
C ILE A 80 4.46 4.35 8.64
N LYS A 81 3.88 3.20 9.00
CA LYS A 81 4.61 2.05 9.55
C LYS A 81 5.04 1.06 8.47
N THR A 82 4.32 1.01 7.36
CA THR A 82 4.53 0.03 6.29
C THR A 82 3.96 0.57 4.99
N VAL A 83 4.65 0.25 3.90
CA VAL A 83 4.18 0.40 2.52
C VAL A 83 3.74 -0.96 2.01
N LEU A 84 2.48 -1.07 1.63
CA LEU A 84 1.89 -2.25 1.03
C LEU A 84 1.90 -2.07 -0.50
N LEU A 85 2.70 -2.86 -1.20
CA LEU A 85 2.70 -2.87 -2.66
C LEU A 85 1.75 -3.94 -3.16
N SER A 86 0.54 -3.52 -3.55
CA SER A 86 -0.46 -4.42 -4.15
C SER A 86 -0.08 -4.70 -5.59
N THR A 87 0.04 -5.99 -5.91
CA THR A 87 0.31 -6.45 -7.27
C THR A 87 -0.54 -7.64 -7.65
N GLY A 88 -1.00 -7.63 -8.90
CA GLY A 88 -1.43 -8.80 -9.64
C GLY A 88 -0.30 -9.83 -9.77
N LEU A 89 -0.66 -11.05 -10.18
CA LEU A 89 0.29 -12.16 -10.32
C LEU A 89 1.40 -11.92 -11.36
N ASP A 90 1.10 -11.10 -12.36
CA ASP A 90 2.01 -10.80 -13.45
C ASP A 90 2.99 -9.67 -13.13
N GLY A 91 2.89 -9.07 -11.94
CA GLY A 91 3.74 -7.95 -11.55
C GLY A 91 3.46 -6.67 -12.33
N SER A 92 2.39 -6.60 -13.11
CA SER A 92 2.10 -5.49 -14.03
C SER A 92 2.02 -4.13 -13.33
N SER A 93 1.63 -4.11 -12.06
CA SER A 93 1.65 -2.92 -11.20
C SER A 93 3.03 -2.26 -11.11
N LEU A 94 4.13 -3.03 -11.16
CA LEU A 94 5.52 -2.53 -11.11
C LEU A 94 5.96 -1.85 -12.41
N LEU A 95 5.23 -2.02 -13.50
CA LEU A 95 5.52 -1.34 -14.77
C LEU A 95 5.09 0.14 -14.74
N ARG A 96 4.32 0.54 -13.73
CA ARG A 96 3.86 1.90 -13.58
C ARG A 96 4.88 2.72 -12.82
N ALA A 97 5.29 3.84 -13.43
CA ALA A 97 6.29 4.75 -12.86
C ALA A 97 5.99 5.15 -11.41
N TRP A 98 4.72 5.37 -11.06
CA TRP A 98 4.31 5.74 -9.70
C TRP A 98 4.58 4.66 -8.65
N CYS A 99 4.33 3.38 -8.96
CA CYS A 99 4.69 2.27 -8.04
C CYS A 99 6.20 2.26 -7.78
N CYS A 100 7.01 2.50 -8.81
CA CYS A 100 8.46 2.59 -8.67
C CYS A 100 8.87 3.77 -7.79
N VAL A 101 8.32 4.96 -8.01
CA VAL A 101 8.58 6.15 -7.19
C VAL A 101 8.21 5.90 -5.73
N GLU A 102 7.02 5.35 -5.47
CA GLU A 102 6.55 4.96 -4.13
C GLU A 102 7.52 3.99 -3.44
N LEU A 103 8.00 2.98 -4.17
CA LEU A 103 8.97 2.00 -3.67
C LEU A 103 10.33 2.63 -3.35
N PHE A 104 10.86 3.49 -4.22
CA PHE A 104 12.13 4.17 -4.00
C PHE A 104 12.05 5.13 -2.80
N LEU A 105 10.97 5.90 -2.68
CA LEU A 105 10.74 6.79 -1.53
C LEU A 105 10.55 5.98 -0.24
N ALA A 106 9.85 4.84 -0.29
CA ALA A 106 9.73 3.95 0.86
C ALA A 106 11.12 3.50 1.35
N LYS A 107 12.02 3.14 0.42
CA LYS A 107 13.41 2.77 0.75
C LYS A 107 14.20 3.96 1.32
N GLU A 108 14.08 5.13 0.71
CA GLU A 108 14.74 6.37 1.17
C GLU A 108 14.35 6.72 2.61
N PHE A 109 13.05 6.67 2.92
CA PHE A 109 12.51 6.94 4.25
C PHE A 109 12.54 5.72 5.20
N GLN A 110 13.23 4.65 4.81
CA GLN A 110 13.38 3.42 5.61
C GLN A 110 12.03 2.84 6.08
N ARG A 111 11.02 2.90 5.23
CA ARG A 111 9.71 2.29 5.46
C ARG A 111 9.74 0.82 5.06
N PRO A 112 9.31 -0.11 5.95
CA PRO A 112 9.13 -1.51 5.58
C PRO A 112 8.19 -1.63 4.38
N VAL A 113 8.53 -2.49 3.42
CA VAL A 113 7.71 -2.77 2.25
C VAL A 113 7.21 -4.21 2.34
N VAL A 114 5.91 -4.40 2.12
CA VAL A 114 5.28 -5.72 2.02
C VAL A 114 4.70 -5.86 0.63
N LEU A 115 5.06 -6.93 -0.07
CA LEU A 115 4.45 -7.28 -1.35
C LEU A 115 3.12 -7.99 -1.08
N ASN A 116 2.02 -7.45 -1.57
CA ASN A 116 0.70 -8.05 -1.43
C ASN A 116 0.24 -8.62 -2.75
N THR A 117 -0.03 -9.92 -2.77
CA THR A 117 -0.56 -10.61 -3.95
C THR A 117 -1.99 -11.06 -3.70
N ARG A 118 -2.67 -11.57 -4.74
CA ARG A 118 -3.98 -12.22 -4.58
C ARG A 118 -3.94 -13.39 -3.59
N LEU A 119 -2.79 -14.04 -3.40
CA LEU A 119 -2.61 -15.16 -2.46
C LEU A 119 -2.31 -14.70 -1.02
N GLY A 120 -2.19 -13.39 -0.81
CA GLY A 120 -1.83 -12.79 0.46
C GLY A 120 -0.45 -12.11 0.42
N PRO A 121 -0.03 -11.55 1.57
CA PRO A 121 1.25 -10.86 1.68
C PRO A 121 2.43 -11.84 1.63
N MET A 122 3.43 -11.50 0.83
CA MET A 122 4.75 -12.12 0.85
C MET A 122 5.64 -11.32 1.81
N GLN A 123 6.24 -12.00 2.78
CA GLN A 123 7.15 -11.45 3.77
C GLN A 123 8.55 -12.00 3.58
#